data_AF-A0A6A6YTA3-F1
#
_entry.id   AF-A0A6A6YTA3-F1
#
_cell.length_a   1.000
_cell.length_b   1.000
_cell.length_c   1.000
_cell.angle_alpha   90.00
_cell.angle_beta   90.00
_cell.angle_gamma   90.00
#
_symmetry.space_group_name_H-M   'P 1'
#
loop_
_entity.id
_entity.type
_entity.pdbx_description
1 polymer ?
#
loop_
_entity_poly.entity_id
_entity_poly.type
_entity_poly.pdbx_seq_one_letter_code
_entity_poly.pdbx_strand_id
1 'polypeptide(L)'
;MTAPIPTRESTTPPVDIEEHVFRPLTPEDDTFALRMFNAYQDPAFASQRANPSARLAAPDSFHALTHHLSLYILALRHDEPQLAAAAYAQIVDYYARTGHSASPFRLEYVYDHTEGPNKLRAYLAESAAARLVSCGGKSGNASRSSFVGMGGVQVVVGPEVAVSKSMRDVVAKGGDLAVDLFAAVVKLSVDAK
;
A
#
# COMPACT_ATOMS: atom_id res chain seq x y z
N MET A 1 -33.59 41.68 3.25
CA MET A 1 -32.85 40.99 4.33
C MET A 1 -32.55 39.59 3.83
N THR A 2 -31.34 39.36 3.33
CA THR A 2 -30.96 38.10 2.67
C THR A 2 -29.89 37.45 3.54
N ALA A 3 -30.17 36.29 4.13
CA ALA A 3 -29.22 35.57 4.96
C ALA A 3 -28.13 34.91 4.09
N PRO A 4 -26.86 34.87 4.52
CA PRO A 4 -25.81 34.19 3.77
C PRO A 4 -25.92 32.67 3.91
N ILE A 5 -25.69 31.97 2.79
CA ILE A 5 -25.67 30.51 2.67
C ILE A 5 -24.40 29.99 3.36
N PRO A 6 -24.47 28.96 4.22
CA PRO A 6 -23.28 28.38 4.83
C PRO A 6 -22.48 27.60 3.78
N THR A 7 -21.24 28.01 3.57
CA THR A 7 -20.25 27.32 2.76
C THR A 7 -20.01 25.94 3.37
N ARG A 8 -20.30 24.86 2.63
CA ARG A 8 -19.90 23.50 3.00
C ARG A 8 -18.37 23.47 3.09
N GLU A 9 -17.85 23.31 4.30
CA GLU A 9 -16.45 22.99 4.52
C GLU A 9 -16.11 21.68 3.80
N SER A 10 -15.11 21.75 2.93
CA SER A 10 -14.56 20.59 2.22
C SER A 10 -13.92 19.65 3.24
N THR A 11 -14.57 18.52 3.51
CA THR A 11 -14.07 17.43 4.34
C THR A 11 -13.04 16.58 3.60
N THR A 12 -12.03 17.21 2.99
CA THR A 12 -10.85 16.47 2.54
C THR A 12 -9.86 16.52 3.70
N PRO A 13 -9.69 15.41 4.46
CA PRO A 13 -8.74 15.42 5.55
C PRO A 13 -7.32 15.72 5.00
N PRO A 14 -6.49 16.44 5.77
CA PRO A 14 -5.10 16.65 5.40
C PRO A 14 -4.38 15.31 5.29
N VAL A 15 -3.53 15.19 4.26
CA VAL A 15 -2.81 13.99 3.82
C VAL A 15 -1.97 13.33 4.94
N ASP A 16 -1.68 14.05 6.03
CA ASP A 16 -0.75 13.63 7.08
C ASP A 16 -1.39 13.08 8.37
N ILE A 17 -2.72 13.08 8.54
CA ILE A 17 -3.33 12.69 9.83
C ILE A 17 -3.70 11.19 9.91
N GLU A 18 -3.84 10.49 8.79
CA GLU A 18 -4.18 9.05 8.82
C GLU A 18 -3.00 8.14 9.14
N GLU A 19 -1.74 8.61 9.07
CA GLU A 19 -0.55 7.79 9.37
C GLU A 19 -0.33 7.53 10.88
N HIS A 20 -0.99 8.27 11.78
CA HIS A 20 -0.67 8.22 13.23
C HIS A 20 -1.64 7.43 14.11
N VAL A 21 -2.72 6.88 13.56
CA VAL A 21 -3.78 6.23 14.38
C VAL A 21 -3.75 4.70 14.32
N PHE A 22 -3.00 4.09 13.39
CA PHE A 22 -2.95 2.63 13.27
C PHE A 22 -1.51 2.14 13.28
N ARG A 23 -0.93 1.97 14.48
CA ARG A 23 0.21 1.04 14.63
C ARG A 23 -0.29 -0.37 14.26
N PRO A 24 0.52 -1.22 13.63
CA PRO A 24 0.08 -2.55 13.33
C PRO A 24 0.02 -3.35 14.64
N LEU A 25 -1.20 -3.63 15.05
CA LEU A 25 -1.56 -4.88 15.71
C LEU A 25 -0.89 -6.02 14.91
N THR A 26 -0.28 -6.99 15.59
CA THR A 26 0.28 -8.16 14.89
C THR A 26 -0.82 -8.80 14.02
N PRO A 27 -0.52 -9.57 12.96
CA PRO A 27 -1.54 -10.27 12.19
C PRO A 27 -2.52 -11.06 13.07
N GLU A 28 -2.03 -11.58 14.20
CA GLU A 28 -2.79 -12.29 15.24
C GLU A 28 -3.73 -11.38 16.04
N ASP A 29 -3.43 -10.09 16.18
CA ASP A 29 -4.27 -9.14 16.88
C ASP A 29 -5.36 -8.54 15.97
N ASP A 30 -5.27 -8.76 14.65
CA ASP A 30 -6.28 -8.34 13.70
C ASP A 30 -7.52 -9.24 13.76
N THR A 31 -8.47 -8.84 14.60
CA THR A 31 -9.74 -9.56 14.81
C THR A 31 -10.53 -9.83 13.53
N PHE A 32 -10.45 -8.95 12.52
CA PHE A 32 -11.14 -9.17 11.24
C PHE A 32 -10.43 -10.22 10.40
N ALA A 33 -9.10 -10.15 10.32
CA ALA A 33 -8.30 -11.15 9.63
C ALA A 33 -8.43 -12.54 10.27
N LEU A 34 -8.36 -12.63 11.61
CA LEU A 34 -8.61 -13.87 12.34
C LEU A 34 -10.00 -14.43 12.08
N ARG A 35 -11.04 -13.57 12.05
CA ARG A 35 -12.40 -14.02 11.76
C ARG A 35 -12.50 -14.61 10.34
N MET A 36 -11.86 -13.98 9.35
CA MET A 36 -11.81 -14.51 7.98
C MET A 36 -11.04 -15.83 7.91
N PHE A 37 -9.89 -15.92 8.59
CA PHE A 37 -9.07 -17.13 8.66
C PHE A 37 -9.82 -18.29 9.33
N ASN A 38 -10.44 -18.05 10.48
CA ASN A 38 -11.22 -19.06 11.21
C ASN A 38 -12.44 -19.52 10.40
N ALA A 39 -13.12 -18.60 9.69
CA ALA A 39 -14.24 -18.96 8.82
C ALA A 39 -13.81 -19.83 7.62
N TYR A 40 -12.58 -19.67 7.13
CA TYR A 40 -11.99 -20.54 6.12
C TYR A 40 -11.60 -21.91 6.70
N GLN A 41 -11.11 -21.94 7.94
CA GLN A 41 -10.74 -23.16 8.65
C GLN A 41 -11.93 -24.01 9.13
N ASP A 42 -13.13 -23.45 9.18
CA ASP A 42 -14.31 -24.17 9.63
C ASP A 42 -14.62 -25.40 8.73
N PRO A 43 -14.63 -26.63 9.28
CA PRO A 43 -14.87 -27.86 8.52
C PRO A 43 -16.26 -27.91 7.87
N ALA A 44 -17.25 -27.16 8.39
CA ALA A 44 -18.56 -27.04 7.77
C ALA A 44 -18.49 -26.45 6.34
N PHE A 45 -17.39 -25.77 6.01
CA PHE A 45 -17.16 -25.15 4.71
C PHE A 45 -16.02 -25.78 3.91
N ALA A 46 -15.60 -27.01 4.25
CA ALA A 46 -14.50 -27.70 3.58
C ALA A 46 -14.68 -27.80 2.05
N SER A 47 -15.90 -28.03 1.57
CA SER A 47 -16.23 -28.08 0.14
C SER A 47 -16.01 -26.75 -0.59
N GLN A 48 -16.00 -25.64 0.14
CA GLN A 48 -15.86 -24.29 -0.40
C GLN A 48 -14.41 -23.79 -0.37
N ARG A 49 -13.48 -24.52 0.27
CA ARG A 49 -12.04 -24.22 0.21
C ARG A 49 -11.47 -24.32 -1.20
N ALA A 50 -12.14 -25.08 -2.08
CA ALA A 50 -11.79 -25.18 -3.49
C ALA A 50 -11.82 -23.84 -4.26
N ASN A 51 -12.56 -22.84 -3.76
CA ASN A 51 -12.56 -21.49 -4.34
C ASN A 51 -12.66 -20.40 -3.26
N PRO A 52 -11.55 -20.08 -2.57
CA PRO A 52 -11.55 -19.10 -1.49
C PRO A 52 -11.84 -17.68 -2.00
N SER A 53 -11.46 -17.35 -3.24
CA SER A 53 -11.70 -16.05 -3.85
C SER A 53 -13.17 -15.69 -3.99
N ALA A 54 -14.06 -16.68 -4.12
CA ALA A 54 -15.50 -16.46 -4.21
C ALA A 54 -16.13 -16.02 -2.86
N ARG A 55 -15.44 -16.23 -1.73
CA ARG A 55 -15.94 -15.92 -0.39
C ARG A 55 -15.29 -14.70 0.23
N LEU A 56 -14.03 -14.42 -0.11
CA LEU A 56 -13.33 -13.24 0.38
C LEU A 56 -13.93 -12.00 -0.30
N ALA A 57 -14.63 -11.20 0.51
CA ALA A 57 -15.11 -9.90 0.06
C ALA A 57 -13.92 -9.02 -0.32
N ALA A 58 -13.96 -8.42 -1.52
CA ALA A 58 -12.91 -7.52 -1.95
C ALA A 58 -12.76 -6.35 -0.96
N PRO A 59 -11.53 -5.95 -0.60
CA PRO A 59 -11.34 -4.76 0.22
C PRO A 59 -11.86 -3.54 -0.56
N ASP A 60 -12.61 -2.70 0.12
CA ASP A 60 -13.26 -1.51 -0.44
C ASP A 60 -12.68 -0.20 0.11
N SER A 61 -11.80 -0.31 1.11
CA SER A 61 -11.24 0.81 1.85
C SER A 61 -9.78 0.56 2.22
N PHE A 62 -9.10 1.62 2.64
CA PHE A 62 -7.71 1.52 3.09
C PHE A 62 -7.56 0.56 4.29
N HIS A 63 -8.53 0.59 5.20
CA HIS A 63 -8.56 -0.27 6.40
C HIS A 63 -8.86 -1.72 6.04
N ALA A 64 -9.85 -1.97 5.18
CA ALA A 64 -10.18 -3.31 4.73
C ALA A 64 -9.00 -4.01 4.02
N LEU A 65 -8.17 -3.24 3.31
CA LEU A 65 -6.95 -3.79 2.70
C LEU A 65 -5.95 -4.27 3.75
N THR A 66 -5.81 -3.57 4.88
CA THR A 66 -4.92 -4.01 5.97
C THR A 66 -5.33 -5.38 6.49
N HIS A 67 -6.63 -5.62 6.69
CA HIS A 67 -7.13 -6.95 7.09
C HIS A 67 -6.79 -8.06 6.08
N HIS A 68 -6.73 -7.72 4.78
CA HIS A 68 -6.31 -8.68 3.76
C HIS A 68 -4.81 -8.94 3.76
N LEU A 69 -3.99 -7.93 4.09
CA LEU A 69 -2.55 -8.13 4.31
C LEU A 69 -2.31 -9.06 5.51
N SER A 70 -2.98 -8.80 6.64
CA SER A 70 -2.95 -9.66 7.83
C SER A 70 -3.39 -11.09 7.49
N LEU A 71 -4.49 -11.25 6.74
CA LEU A 71 -5.00 -12.55 6.31
C LEU A 71 -4.01 -13.30 5.43
N TYR A 72 -3.35 -12.62 4.50
CA TYR A 72 -2.30 -13.22 3.66
C TYR A 72 -1.13 -13.73 4.52
N ILE A 73 -0.69 -12.93 5.49
CA ILE A 73 0.39 -13.30 6.41
C ILE A 73 0.00 -14.52 7.26
N LEU A 74 -1.20 -14.52 7.85
CA LEU A 74 -1.73 -15.65 8.61
C LEU A 74 -1.80 -16.91 7.72
N ALA A 75 -2.28 -16.79 6.49
CA ALA A 75 -2.34 -17.90 5.56
C ALA A 75 -0.96 -18.49 5.23
N LEU A 76 0.08 -17.66 5.09
CA LEU A 76 1.45 -18.14 4.92
C LEU A 76 1.96 -18.87 6.17
N ARG A 77 1.75 -18.31 7.37
CA ARG A 77 2.21 -18.90 8.65
C ARG A 77 1.58 -20.25 8.94
N HIS A 78 0.35 -20.45 8.50
CA HIS A 78 -0.41 -21.69 8.69
C HIS A 78 -0.32 -22.66 7.50
N ASP A 79 0.55 -22.40 6.52
CA ASP A 79 0.72 -23.21 5.31
C ASP A 79 -0.59 -23.44 4.54
N GLU A 80 -1.35 -22.36 4.34
CA GLU A 80 -2.63 -22.34 3.61
C GLU A 80 -2.48 -21.63 2.25
N PRO A 81 -1.86 -22.28 1.25
CA PRO A 81 -1.48 -21.63 -0.01
C PRO A 81 -2.69 -21.16 -0.84
N GLN A 82 -3.83 -21.84 -0.73
CA GLN A 82 -5.06 -21.46 -1.44
C GLN A 82 -5.63 -20.16 -0.88
N LEU A 83 -5.68 -20.03 0.45
CA LEU A 83 -6.12 -18.81 1.11
C LEU A 83 -5.15 -17.65 0.85
N ALA A 84 -3.85 -17.90 0.91
CA ALA A 84 -2.82 -16.91 0.59
C ALA A 84 -2.97 -16.42 -0.87
N ALA A 85 -3.19 -17.32 -1.83
CA ALA A 85 -3.41 -16.96 -3.23
C ALA A 85 -4.68 -16.11 -3.42
N ALA A 86 -5.77 -16.44 -2.73
CA ALA A 86 -7.02 -15.67 -2.80
C ALA A 86 -6.88 -14.28 -2.17
N ALA A 87 -6.28 -14.18 -0.98
CA ALA A 87 -6.01 -12.89 -0.33
C ALA A 87 -5.10 -12.02 -1.20
N TYR A 88 -4.04 -12.60 -1.77
CA TYR A 88 -3.16 -11.92 -2.72
C TYR A 88 -3.92 -11.38 -3.94
N ALA A 89 -4.80 -12.18 -4.55
CA ALA A 89 -5.60 -11.73 -5.69
C ALA A 89 -6.48 -10.52 -5.34
N GLN A 90 -7.11 -10.50 -4.16
CA GLN A 90 -7.91 -9.37 -3.69
C GLN A 90 -7.06 -8.11 -3.44
N ILE A 91 -5.84 -8.27 -2.91
CA ILE A 91 -4.90 -7.16 -2.71
C ILE A 91 -4.47 -6.56 -4.06
N VAL A 92 -4.11 -7.40 -5.02
CA VAL A 92 -3.72 -6.95 -6.37
C VAL A 92 -4.87 -6.24 -7.07
N ASP A 93 -6.08 -6.81 -7.00
CA ASP A 93 -7.29 -6.19 -7.59
C ASP A 93 -7.59 -4.83 -6.96
N TYR A 94 -7.45 -4.69 -5.63
CA TYR A 94 -7.59 -3.40 -4.96
C TYR A 94 -6.65 -2.33 -5.51
N TYR A 95 -5.36 -2.66 -5.63
CA TYR A 95 -4.37 -1.71 -6.14
C TYR A 95 -4.61 -1.38 -7.60
N ALA A 96 -4.99 -2.36 -8.42
CA ALA A 96 -5.36 -2.15 -9.81
C ALA A 96 -6.58 -1.22 -9.96
N ARG A 97 -7.64 -1.43 -9.17
CA ARG A 97 -8.87 -0.63 -9.22
C ARG A 97 -8.69 0.79 -8.70
N THR A 98 -7.90 0.96 -7.63
CA THR A 98 -7.71 2.28 -7.00
C THR A 98 -6.62 3.11 -7.69
N GLY A 99 -5.72 2.48 -8.45
CA GLY A 99 -4.56 3.15 -9.03
C GLY A 99 -3.55 3.65 -7.98
N HIS A 100 -3.67 3.19 -6.73
CA HIS A 100 -2.75 3.54 -5.66
C HIS A 100 -1.46 2.71 -5.74
N SER A 101 -0.39 3.20 -5.11
CA SER A 101 0.83 2.43 -4.88
C SER A 101 0.87 1.92 -3.43
N ALA A 102 1.69 0.91 -3.15
CA ALA A 102 1.96 0.54 -1.76
C ALA A 102 2.47 1.74 -0.95
N SER A 103 1.86 1.96 0.22
CA SER A 103 2.34 2.98 1.17
C SER A 103 3.57 2.44 1.93
N PRO A 104 4.47 3.31 2.41
CA PRO A 104 5.63 2.90 3.20
C PRO A 104 5.23 2.02 4.39
N PHE A 105 4.16 2.41 5.10
CA PHE A 105 3.62 1.64 6.22
C PHE A 105 3.24 0.20 5.86
N ARG A 106 2.62 -0.03 4.69
CA ARG A 106 2.21 -1.38 4.27
C ARG A 106 3.40 -2.23 3.83
N LEU A 107 4.42 -1.60 3.25
CA LEU A 107 5.68 -2.26 2.96
C LEU A 107 6.32 -2.73 4.27
N GLU A 108 6.51 -1.84 5.24
CA GLU A 108 7.05 -2.21 6.54
C GLU A 108 6.24 -3.33 7.19
N TYR A 109 4.92 -3.18 7.25
CA TYR A 109 4.05 -4.20 7.84
C TYR A 109 4.25 -5.60 7.24
N VAL A 110 4.28 -5.71 5.91
CA VAL A 110 4.46 -7.01 5.24
C VAL A 110 5.87 -7.55 5.45
N TYR A 111 6.90 -6.69 5.41
CA TYR A 111 8.28 -7.14 5.58
C TYR A 111 8.60 -7.53 7.03
N ASP A 112 7.99 -6.86 8.02
CA ASP A 112 8.16 -7.19 9.43
C ASP A 112 7.48 -8.52 9.82
N HIS A 113 6.47 -8.97 9.07
CA HIS A 113 5.65 -10.11 9.45
C HIS A 113 5.70 -11.31 8.49
N THR A 114 6.43 -11.21 7.38
CA THR A 114 6.74 -12.34 6.49
C THR A 114 8.24 -12.60 6.49
N GLU A 115 8.67 -13.81 6.14
CA GLU A 115 10.09 -14.13 5.98
C GLU A 115 10.38 -14.52 4.53
N GLY A 116 11.56 -14.11 4.04
CA GLY A 116 12.06 -14.46 2.72
C GLY A 116 11.22 -13.94 1.53
N PRO A 117 11.59 -14.36 0.32
CA PRO A 117 10.91 -13.92 -0.90
C PRO A 117 9.48 -14.46 -0.97
N ASN A 118 8.50 -13.57 -1.20
CA ASN A 118 7.12 -13.98 -1.47
C ASN A 118 6.44 -13.06 -2.48
N LYS A 119 5.36 -13.56 -3.10
CA LYS A 119 4.64 -12.86 -4.19
C LYS A 119 4.13 -11.49 -3.78
N LEU A 120 3.67 -11.34 -2.53
CA LEU A 120 3.16 -10.08 -2.03
C LEU A 120 4.28 -9.04 -1.84
N ARG A 121 5.42 -9.43 -1.24
CA ARG A 121 6.61 -8.55 -1.12
C ARG A 121 7.06 -8.01 -2.48
N ALA A 122 7.21 -8.90 -3.46
CA ALA A 122 7.62 -8.54 -4.82
C ALA A 122 6.61 -7.57 -5.47
N TYR A 123 5.32 -7.87 -5.38
CA TYR A 123 4.27 -7.00 -5.94
C TYR A 123 4.22 -5.62 -5.29
N LEU A 124 4.28 -5.55 -3.95
CA LEU A 124 4.23 -4.27 -3.25
C LEU A 124 5.48 -3.43 -3.55
N ALA A 125 6.66 -4.03 -3.56
CA ALA A 125 7.91 -3.37 -3.95
C ALA A 125 7.83 -2.83 -5.40
N GLU A 126 7.32 -3.63 -6.34
CA GLU A 126 7.13 -3.21 -7.73
C GLU A 126 6.09 -2.08 -7.86
N SER A 127 4.98 -2.15 -7.13
CA SER A 127 3.96 -1.09 -7.12
C SER A 127 4.51 0.24 -6.57
N ALA A 128 5.38 0.19 -5.56
CA ALA A 128 6.03 1.36 -5.01
C ALA A 128 7.11 1.90 -5.97
N ALA A 129 7.93 1.02 -6.52
CA ALA A 129 8.95 1.36 -7.51
C ALA A 129 8.35 2.03 -8.76
N ALA A 130 7.22 1.53 -9.26
CA ALA A 130 6.52 2.10 -10.41
C ALA A 130 6.16 3.58 -10.18
N ARG A 131 5.74 3.92 -8.95
CA ARG A 131 5.47 5.32 -8.59
C ARG A 131 6.75 6.16 -8.55
N LEU A 132 7.84 5.63 -7.99
CA LEU A 132 9.13 6.32 -7.94
C LEU A 132 9.66 6.65 -9.34
N VAL A 133 9.64 5.67 -10.24
CA VAL A 133 10.11 5.84 -11.64
C VAL A 133 9.20 6.81 -12.39
N SER A 134 7.88 6.69 -12.25
CA SER A 134 6.91 7.55 -12.92
C SER A 134 6.96 9.02 -12.45
N CYS A 135 7.27 9.26 -11.18
CA CYS A 135 7.48 10.60 -10.63
C CYS A 135 8.83 11.20 -11.04
N GLY A 136 9.88 10.38 -11.17
CA GLY A 136 11.20 10.83 -11.63
C GLY A 136 11.23 11.31 -13.08
N GLY A 137 10.45 10.68 -13.97
CA GLY A 137 10.40 11.04 -15.40
C GLY A 137 9.70 12.36 -15.73
N LYS A 138 8.88 12.91 -14.83
CA LYS A 138 8.14 14.17 -15.06
C LYS A 138 8.92 15.44 -14.72
N SER A 139 10.14 15.31 -14.19
CA SER A 139 10.99 16.45 -13.80
C SER A 139 11.65 17.17 -15.00
N GLY A 140 11.55 16.63 -16.23
CA GLY A 140 12.14 17.24 -17.42
C GLY A 140 11.27 18.23 -18.20
N ASN A 141 9.96 18.33 -17.93
CA ASN A 141 9.08 19.19 -18.75
C ASN A 141 7.79 19.67 -18.06
N ALA A 142 7.68 19.57 -16.74
CA ALA A 142 6.61 20.25 -16.02
C ALA A 142 6.90 21.75 -16.01
N SER A 143 6.18 22.45 -16.89
CA SER A 143 5.94 23.88 -16.90
C SER A 143 6.27 24.57 -15.58
N ARG A 144 6.98 25.69 -15.72
CA ARG A 144 6.97 26.83 -14.80
C ARG A 144 5.53 27.18 -14.40
N SER A 145 4.93 26.42 -13.49
CA SER A 145 3.77 26.84 -12.72
C SER A 145 4.34 27.67 -11.58
N SER A 146 4.63 28.92 -11.92
CA SER A 146 4.83 30.01 -10.99
C SER A 146 3.61 30.12 -10.08
N PHE A 147 3.66 29.46 -8.92
CA PHE A 147 2.80 29.80 -7.81
C PHE A 147 3.36 31.08 -7.17
N VAL A 148 2.73 32.21 -7.45
CA VAL A 148 3.01 33.49 -6.78
C VAL A 148 2.35 33.46 -5.41
N GLY A 149 3.01 32.85 -4.44
CA GLY A 149 2.75 33.07 -3.01
C GLY A 149 3.69 34.17 -2.51
N MET A 150 3.13 35.25 -1.95
CA MET A 150 3.91 36.32 -1.32
C MET A 150 4.77 35.73 -0.20
N GLY A 151 6.08 35.63 -0.41
CA GLY A 151 6.99 35.04 0.59
C GLY A 151 8.36 34.59 0.09
N GLY A 152 8.64 34.61 -1.22
CA GLY A 152 10.01 34.72 -1.74
C GLY A 152 11.01 33.63 -1.35
N VAL A 153 10.57 32.40 -1.05
CA VAL A 153 11.48 31.25 -0.94
C VAL A 153 11.28 30.35 -2.15
N GLN A 154 12.20 30.45 -3.12
CA GLN A 154 12.35 29.47 -4.19
C GLN A 154 12.85 28.17 -3.55
N VAL A 155 11.95 27.24 -3.25
CA VAL A 155 12.35 25.86 -2.98
C VAL A 155 12.63 25.22 -4.33
N VAL A 156 13.92 25.09 -4.67
CA VAL A 156 14.35 24.24 -5.78
C VAL A 156 13.98 22.82 -5.39
N VAL A 157 12.87 22.33 -5.95
CA VAL A 157 12.40 20.96 -5.79
C VAL A 157 13.34 20.08 -6.62
N GLY A 158 14.47 19.69 -6.03
CA GLY A 158 15.38 18.74 -6.62
C GLY A 158 14.76 17.33 -6.73
N PRO A 159 15.46 16.36 -7.36
CA PRO A 159 15.02 14.95 -7.42
C PRO A 159 14.73 14.33 -6.03
N GLU A 160 15.18 14.99 -4.95
CA GLU A 160 14.89 14.65 -3.57
C GLU A 160 13.44 14.82 -3.12
N VAL A 161 12.56 15.39 -3.96
CA VAL A 161 11.14 15.59 -3.62
C VAL A 161 10.22 14.55 -4.30
N ALA A 162 10.77 13.67 -5.13
CA ALA A 162 9.99 12.59 -5.75
C ALA A 162 9.61 11.48 -4.75
N VAL A 163 10.34 11.37 -3.64
CA VAL A 163 10.18 10.31 -2.62
C VAL A 163 9.70 10.95 -1.32
N SER A 164 8.60 10.46 -0.76
CA SER A 164 8.11 10.94 0.54
C SER A 164 9.16 10.71 1.63
N LYS A 165 9.18 11.56 2.66
CA LYS A 165 10.07 11.39 3.81
C LYS A 165 9.91 10.00 4.43
N SER A 166 8.68 9.56 4.64
CA SER A 166 8.36 8.22 5.16
C SER A 166 8.99 7.12 4.31
N MET A 167 8.88 7.17 2.98
CA MET A 167 9.52 6.16 2.11
C MET A 167 11.05 6.16 2.22
N ARG A 168 11.68 7.33 2.35
CA ARG A 168 13.14 7.41 2.58
C ARG A 168 13.53 6.79 3.91
N ASP A 169 12.77 7.08 4.96
CA ASP A 169 13.03 6.54 6.30
C ASP A 169 12.92 5.00 6.29
N VAL A 170 11.92 4.46 5.57
CA VAL A 170 11.76 3.01 5.37
C VAL A 170 12.94 2.40 4.62
N VAL A 171 13.37 3.01 3.51
CA VAL A 171 14.52 2.51 2.73
C VAL A 171 15.84 2.63 3.52
N ALA A 172 15.99 3.70 4.31
CA ALA A 172 17.18 3.92 5.12
C ALA A 172 17.37 2.87 6.24
N LYS A 173 16.29 2.19 6.67
CA LYS A 173 16.39 1.04 7.57
C LYS A 173 17.11 -0.15 6.94
N GLY A 174 17.18 -0.22 5.61
CA GLY A 174 17.86 -1.29 4.88
C GLY A 174 17.08 -2.60 4.87
N GLY A 175 17.80 -3.73 4.85
CA GLY A 175 17.22 -5.08 4.83
C GLY A 175 16.61 -5.48 3.48
N ASP A 176 15.84 -6.57 3.51
CA ASP A 176 15.20 -7.16 2.31
C ASP A 176 14.36 -6.13 1.55
N LEU A 177 13.65 -5.25 2.26
CA LEU A 177 12.79 -4.24 1.66
C LEU A 177 13.54 -3.27 0.76
N ALA A 178 14.70 -2.78 1.22
CA ALA A 178 15.52 -1.88 0.42
C ALA A 178 16.07 -2.59 -0.82
N VAL A 179 16.46 -3.86 -0.69
CA VAL A 179 16.97 -4.69 -1.80
C VAL A 179 15.89 -4.92 -2.85
N ASP A 180 14.72 -5.41 -2.43
CA ASP A 180 13.60 -5.73 -3.31
C ASP A 180 13.06 -4.46 -4.00
N LEU A 181 12.96 -3.35 -3.28
CA LEU A 181 12.54 -2.06 -3.85
C LEU A 181 13.55 -1.56 -4.89
N PHE A 182 14.85 -1.61 -4.58
CA PHE A 182 15.88 -1.16 -5.52
C PHE A 182 15.92 -2.04 -6.77
N ALA A 183 15.84 -3.37 -6.60
CA ALA A 183 15.76 -4.30 -7.71
C ALA A 183 14.54 -4.00 -8.61
N ALA A 184 13.39 -3.71 -8.01
CA ALA A 184 12.18 -3.33 -8.76
C ALA A 184 12.35 -1.98 -9.49
N VAL A 185 12.97 -0.98 -8.87
CA VAL A 185 13.28 0.31 -9.53
C VAL A 185 14.20 0.12 -10.72
N VAL A 186 15.27 -0.67 -10.57
CA VAL A 186 16.22 -0.96 -11.66
C VAL A 186 15.51 -1.66 -12.81
N LYS A 187 14.75 -2.73 -12.53
CA LYS A 187 13.95 -3.46 -13.52
C LYS A 187 13.05 -2.51 -14.32
N LEU A 188 12.21 -1.74 -13.64
CA LEU A 188 11.28 -0.81 -14.29
C LEU A 188 11.97 0.34 -15.04
N SER A 189 13.16 0.78 -14.61
CA SER A 189 13.91 1.82 -15.30
C SER A 189 14.57 1.32 -16.59
N VAL A 190 14.89 0.03 -16.66
CA VAL A 190 15.40 -0.61 -17.89
C VAL A 190 14.26 -0.84 -18.88
N ASP A 191 13.12 -1.35 -18.39
CA ASP A 191 11.94 -1.65 -19.22
C ASP A 191 11.25 -0.39 -19.79
N ALA A 192 11.48 0.78 -19.19
CA ALA A 192 10.92 2.05 -19.64
C ALA A 192 11.70 2.73 -20.80
N LYS A 193 12.80 2.13 -21.27
CA LYS A 193 13.58 2.61 -22.43
C LYS A 193 13.19 1.90 -23.71
#